data_AF-A0AAW9FA02-F1
#
_entry.id   AF-A0AAW9FA02-F1
#
_cell.length_a   1.000
_cell.length_b   1.000
_cell.length_c   1.000
_cell.angle_alpha   90.00
_cell.angle_beta   90.00
_cell.angle_gamma   90.00
#
_symmetry.space_group_name_H-M   'P 1'
#
loop_
_entity.id
_entity.type
_entity.pdbx_description
1 polymer ?
#
loop_
_entity_poly.entity_id
_entity_poly.type
_entity_poly.pdbx_seq_one_letter_code
_entity_poly.pdbx_strand_id
1 'polypeptide(L)'
;MDLTDWKDTFIKLTKKVTIDEAALVAASINPFSVNSSILDATNGGFDSWPTAKMVARLLRDAVAVGDIAVIEASIDTCQGYNEILSGDTLLQHMDSNPSHRISNATFLGKDVWQWMVHHRLIDLKYGEGYSPSRDRLIAIMSADRASQNATDHNGEHIQNLTKQIAELTERLQQAEKEIEILKARATHFRHMTPLLELVAEVQDRYWGENWDQSDPDTNTRQDDIVEWIKADPRCGKNNKGEPSEKRAEMVAIVAKPITRSPSNSPPEP
;
A
#
# COMPACT_ATOMS: atom_id res chain seq x y z
N MET A 1 13.72 53.74 0.27
CA MET A 1 14.44 52.49 0.61
C MET A 1 14.10 51.53 -0.51
N ASP A 2 15.09 51.26 -1.36
CA ASP A 2 14.89 50.73 -2.71
C ASP A 2 14.61 49.22 -2.66
N LEU A 3 13.55 48.75 -3.32
CA LEU A 3 13.12 47.34 -3.37
C LEU A 3 14.14 46.41 -4.05
N THR A 4 15.19 46.97 -4.64
CA THR A 4 16.31 46.31 -5.32
C THR A 4 17.45 45.92 -4.37
N ASP A 5 17.59 46.59 -3.22
CA ASP A 5 18.80 46.48 -2.38
C ASP A 5 18.87 45.15 -1.60
N TRP A 6 17.71 44.61 -1.20
CA TRP A 6 17.67 43.37 -0.41
C TRP A 6 17.83 42.10 -1.25
N LYS A 7 17.43 42.10 -2.52
CA LYS A 7 17.64 40.96 -3.44
C LYS A 7 19.13 40.73 -3.62
N ASP A 8 19.83 41.78 -4.00
CA ASP A 8 21.28 41.79 -4.19
C ASP A 8 22.03 41.41 -2.90
N THR A 9 21.54 41.91 -1.75
CA THR A 9 22.09 41.58 -0.43
C THR A 9 21.84 40.12 -0.04
N PHE A 10 20.66 39.57 -0.30
CA PHE A 10 20.37 38.15 -0.05
C PHE A 10 21.22 37.24 -0.93
N ILE A 11 21.25 37.49 -2.24
CA ILE A 11 22.00 36.71 -3.24
C ILE A 11 23.52 36.75 -2.98
N LYS A 12 24.05 37.88 -2.52
CA LYS A 12 25.48 38.02 -2.18
C LYS A 12 25.84 37.42 -0.82
N LEU A 13 24.89 37.28 0.12
CA LEU A 13 25.16 36.82 1.49
C LEU A 13 24.92 35.34 1.72
N THR A 14 23.96 34.69 1.05
CA THR A 14 23.70 33.25 1.25
C THR A 14 24.57 32.39 0.34
N LYS A 15 25.66 31.84 0.92
CA LYS A 15 26.51 30.86 0.23
C LYS A 15 25.72 29.65 -0.28
N LYS A 16 24.68 29.25 0.45
CA LYS A 16 23.79 28.15 0.11
C LYS A 16 22.34 28.61 0.23
N VAL A 17 21.51 28.19 -0.71
CA VAL A 17 20.08 28.52 -0.74
C VAL A 17 19.28 27.28 -1.12
N THR A 18 18.07 27.18 -0.59
CA THR A 18 17.10 26.13 -0.95
C THR A 18 16.26 26.51 -2.17
N ILE A 19 15.49 25.55 -2.72
CA ILE A 19 14.54 25.83 -3.81
C ILE A 19 13.54 26.90 -3.39
N ASP A 20 12.98 26.78 -2.19
CA ASP A 20 11.97 27.70 -1.68
C ASP A 20 12.54 29.12 -1.53
N GLU A 21 13.73 29.25 -0.96
CA GLU A 21 14.40 30.56 -0.82
C GLU A 21 14.69 31.21 -2.18
N ALA A 22 15.26 30.44 -3.11
CA ALA A 22 15.55 30.95 -4.46
C ALA A 22 14.28 31.39 -5.19
N ALA A 23 13.21 30.60 -5.07
CA ALA A 23 11.92 30.89 -5.68
C ALA A 23 11.22 32.11 -5.06
N LEU A 24 11.29 32.27 -3.74
CA LEU A 24 10.75 33.43 -3.03
C LEU A 24 11.46 34.72 -3.46
N VAL A 25 12.80 34.69 -3.55
CA VAL A 25 13.59 35.84 -4.03
C VAL A 25 13.23 36.18 -5.48
N ALA A 26 13.10 35.19 -6.36
CA ALA A 26 12.67 35.39 -7.74
C ALA A 26 11.26 36.02 -7.83
N ALA A 27 10.36 35.63 -6.93
CA ALA A 27 9.02 36.19 -6.78
C ALA A 27 8.97 37.54 -6.03
N SER A 28 10.12 38.12 -5.69
CA SER A 28 10.24 39.36 -4.92
C SER A 28 9.61 39.28 -3.52
N ILE A 29 9.57 38.09 -2.93
CA ILE A 29 9.15 37.86 -1.54
C ILE A 29 10.42 37.68 -0.70
N ASN A 30 10.52 38.43 0.40
CA ASN A 30 11.64 38.28 1.32
C ASN A 30 11.53 36.93 2.08
N PRO A 31 12.47 35.98 1.94
CA PRO A 31 12.37 34.67 2.59
C PRO A 31 12.24 34.76 4.11
N PHE A 32 12.90 35.73 4.76
CA PHE A 32 12.82 35.92 6.21
C PHE A 32 11.44 36.34 6.70
N SER A 33 10.61 36.92 5.83
CA SER A 33 9.24 37.31 6.16
C SER A 33 8.26 36.14 6.16
N VAL A 34 8.66 35.00 5.60
CA VAL A 34 7.83 33.81 5.37
C VAL A 34 8.56 32.52 5.79
N ASN A 35 9.46 32.63 6.78
CA ASN A 35 10.26 31.50 7.30
C ASN A 35 10.92 30.62 6.22
N SER A 36 11.39 31.24 5.12
CA SER A 36 11.98 30.54 3.98
C SER A 36 11.07 29.48 3.34
N SER A 37 9.74 29.63 3.46
CA SER A 37 8.74 28.65 3.02
C SER A 37 7.72 29.26 2.07
N ILE A 38 7.51 28.61 0.92
CA ILE A 38 6.45 29.02 -0.02
C ILE A 38 5.05 28.74 0.56
N LEU A 39 4.93 27.71 1.41
CA LEU A 39 3.67 27.41 2.11
C LEU A 39 3.28 28.54 3.05
N ASP A 40 4.24 29.10 3.79
CA ASP A 40 4.00 30.22 4.69
C ASP A 40 3.66 31.50 3.90
N ALA A 41 4.29 31.72 2.75
CA ALA A 41 3.90 32.81 1.84
C ALA A 41 2.46 32.65 1.30
N THR A 42 2.05 31.40 1.04
CA THR A 42 0.68 31.08 0.60
C THR A 42 -0.32 31.36 1.72
N ASN A 43 -0.05 30.88 2.92
CA ASN A 43 -0.90 31.08 4.11
C ASN A 43 -0.94 32.54 4.56
N GLY A 44 0.15 33.28 4.36
CA GLY A 44 0.26 34.71 4.66
C GLY A 44 -0.38 35.63 3.61
N GLY A 45 -0.90 35.08 2.51
CA GLY A 45 -1.64 35.86 1.50
C GLY A 45 -0.76 36.76 0.61
N PHE A 46 0.50 36.42 0.36
CA PHE A 46 1.39 37.21 -0.49
C PHE A 46 1.02 37.10 -1.98
N ASP A 47 0.66 38.19 -2.65
CA ASP A 47 0.18 38.15 -4.05
C ASP A 47 1.11 37.43 -5.05
N SER A 48 2.42 37.44 -4.81
CA SER A 48 3.41 36.78 -5.69
C SER A 48 3.75 35.34 -5.31
N TRP A 49 3.08 34.72 -4.33
CA TRP A 49 3.26 33.30 -3.98
C TRP A 49 3.05 32.35 -5.19
N PRO A 50 2.15 32.62 -6.16
CA PRO A 50 2.01 31.75 -7.34
C PRO A 50 3.25 31.75 -8.22
N THR A 51 3.94 32.89 -8.34
CA THR A 51 5.22 33.00 -9.06
C THR A 51 6.29 32.17 -8.36
N ALA A 52 6.39 32.26 -7.03
CA ALA A 52 7.34 31.45 -6.27
C ALA A 52 7.09 29.95 -6.50
N LYS A 53 5.83 29.50 -6.43
CA LYS A 53 5.48 28.10 -6.68
C LYS A 53 5.87 27.63 -8.09
N MET A 54 5.71 28.48 -9.10
CA MET A 54 6.11 28.17 -10.47
C MET A 54 7.64 28.07 -10.61
N VAL A 55 8.40 29.02 -10.07
CA VAL A 55 9.86 28.99 -10.10
C VAL A 55 10.40 27.78 -9.35
N ALA A 56 9.84 27.45 -8.19
CA ALA A 56 10.23 26.27 -7.41
C ALA A 56 10.03 24.96 -8.20
N ARG A 57 8.95 24.86 -8.97
CA ARG A 57 8.72 23.71 -9.85
C ARG A 57 9.80 23.62 -10.95
N LEU A 58 10.09 24.73 -11.62
CA LEU A 58 11.11 24.78 -12.66
C LEU A 58 12.51 24.41 -12.13
N LEU A 59 12.83 24.85 -10.91
CA LEU A 59 14.08 24.47 -10.24
C LEU A 59 14.12 22.95 -9.96
N ARG A 60 13.03 22.36 -9.44
CA ARG A 60 12.96 20.89 -9.22
C ARG A 60 13.17 20.11 -10.51
N ASP A 61 12.54 20.55 -11.59
CA ASP A 61 12.67 19.91 -12.90
C ASP A 61 14.10 20.03 -13.44
N ALA A 62 14.73 21.20 -13.30
CA ALA A 62 16.12 21.42 -13.69
C ALA A 62 17.10 20.54 -12.91
N VAL A 63 16.84 20.32 -11.62
CA VAL A 63 17.64 19.40 -10.78
C VAL A 63 17.45 17.96 -11.23
N ALA A 64 16.23 17.53 -11.54
CA ALA A 64 15.93 16.16 -11.96
C ALA A 64 16.69 15.76 -13.23
N VAL A 65 16.93 16.70 -14.14
CA VAL A 65 17.64 16.47 -15.40
C VAL A 65 19.13 16.85 -15.35
N GLY A 66 19.63 17.32 -14.20
CA GLY A 66 21.04 17.71 -14.03
C GLY A 66 21.44 19.00 -14.75
N ASP A 67 20.49 19.86 -15.10
CA ASP A 67 20.75 21.14 -15.77
C ASP A 67 21.33 22.19 -14.81
N ILE A 68 21.17 21.97 -13.50
CA ILE A 68 21.75 22.80 -12.45
C ILE A 68 22.49 21.94 -11.42
N ALA A 69 23.68 22.39 -11.02
CA ALA A 69 24.47 21.75 -9.99
C ALA A 69 23.83 21.96 -8.61
N VAL A 70 23.65 20.86 -7.87
CA VAL A 70 23.14 20.87 -6.50
C VAL A 70 24.19 20.38 -5.53
N ILE A 71 24.10 20.84 -4.28
CA ILE A 71 24.92 20.36 -3.17
C ILE A 71 24.29 19.08 -2.63
N GLU A 72 23.00 19.16 -2.33
CA GLU A 72 22.19 18.05 -1.83
C GLU A 72 20.73 18.24 -2.27
N ALA A 73 20.00 17.14 -2.37
CA ALA A 73 18.58 17.14 -2.66
C ALA A 73 17.82 16.23 -1.70
N SER A 74 16.67 16.71 -1.23
CA SER A 74 15.67 15.93 -0.52
C SER A 74 14.73 15.29 -1.53
N ILE A 75 14.49 14.00 -1.37
CA ILE A 75 13.70 13.19 -2.28
C ILE A 75 12.58 12.51 -1.49
N ASP A 76 11.36 12.63 -2.00
CA ASP A 76 10.22 11.92 -1.49
C ASP A 76 10.20 10.53 -2.13
N THR A 77 10.42 9.50 -1.31
CA THR A 77 10.38 8.10 -1.76
C THR A 77 8.93 7.63 -1.86
N CYS A 78 8.68 6.63 -2.70
CA CYS A 78 7.34 6.03 -2.83
C CYS A 78 6.86 5.35 -1.53
N GLN A 79 7.77 5.13 -0.57
CA GLN A 79 7.50 4.53 0.73
C GLN A 79 7.16 5.57 1.81
N GLY A 80 7.14 6.87 1.46
CA GLY A 80 6.71 7.94 2.37
C GLY A 80 7.77 8.46 3.32
N TYR A 81 9.04 8.11 3.12
CA TYR A 81 10.18 8.68 3.85
C TYR A 81 10.99 9.62 2.95
N ASN A 82 11.63 10.63 3.57
CA ASN A 82 12.49 11.59 2.88
C ASN A 82 13.94 11.10 2.91
N GLU A 83 14.58 11.06 1.74
CA GLU A 83 16.00 10.74 1.61
C GLU A 83 16.79 11.98 1.19
N ILE A 84 17.98 12.17 1.76
CA ILE A 84 18.88 13.27 1.37
C ILE A 84 20.05 12.68 0.59
N LEU A 85 20.18 13.09 -0.67
CA LEU A 85 21.27 12.67 -1.54
C LEU A 85 22.21 13.81 -1.86
N SER A 86 23.49 13.50 -1.99
CA SER A 86 24.49 14.42 -2.54
C SER A 86 24.26 14.64 -4.03
N GLY A 87 24.68 15.80 -4.56
CA GLY A 87 24.54 16.12 -5.98
C GLY A 87 25.19 15.09 -6.92
N ASP A 88 26.33 14.53 -6.53
CA ASP A 88 27.08 13.55 -7.34
C ASP A 88 26.33 12.22 -7.49
N THR A 89 25.53 11.85 -6.50
CA THR A 89 24.75 10.60 -6.48
C THR A 89 23.33 10.77 -7.00
N LEU A 90 22.85 12.01 -7.10
CA LEU A 90 21.44 12.32 -7.35
C LEU A 90 20.97 11.81 -8.71
N LEU A 91 21.72 12.09 -9.78
CA LEU A 91 21.31 11.72 -11.14
C LEU A 91 21.21 10.20 -11.30
N GLN A 92 22.21 9.46 -10.82
CA GLN A 92 22.18 8.00 -10.85
C GLN A 92 20.99 7.43 -10.07
N HIS A 93 20.62 8.05 -8.93
CA HIS A 93 19.47 7.64 -8.15
C HIS A 93 18.14 7.91 -8.86
N MET A 94 18.00 9.09 -9.48
CA MET A 94 16.81 9.47 -10.23
C MET A 94 16.63 8.59 -11.47
N ASP A 95 17.71 8.24 -12.16
CA ASP A 95 17.68 7.29 -13.29
C ASP A 95 17.25 5.90 -12.86
N SER A 96 17.68 5.46 -11.67
CA SER A 96 17.35 4.14 -11.12
C SER A 96 15.94 4.08 -10.53
N ASN A 97 15.40 5.22 -10.08
CA ASN A 97 14.12 5.31 -9.37
C ASN A 97 13.26 6.44 -9.96
N PRO A 98 12.68 6.26 -11.17
CA PRO A 98 11.94 7.32 -11.86
C PRO A 98 10.64 7.75 -11.17
N SER A 99 10.17 6.97 -10.19
CA SER A 99 9.00 7.29 -9.38
C SER A 99 9.30 8.22 -8.21
N HIS A 100 10.58 8.42 -7.87
CA HIS A 100 11.00 9.34 -6.83
C HIS A 100 10.86 10.79 -7.31
N ARG A 101 10.58 11.70 -6.37
CA ARG A 101 10.40 13.12 -6.67
C ARG A 101 11.28 13.97 -5.78
N ILE A 102 11.93 14.97 -6.37
CA ILE A 102 12.67 15.96 -5.60
C ILE A 102 11.65 16.84 -4.86
N SER A 103 11.71 16.86 -3.53
CA SER A 103 10.91 17.77 -2.71
C SER A 103 11.62 19.10 -2.52
N ASN A 104 12.92 19.07 -2.27
CA ASN A 104 13.74 20.27 -2.10
C ASN A 104 15.19 20.01 -2.55
N ALA A 105 15.95 21.06 -2.80
CA ALA A 105 17.38 20.97 -3.07
C ALA A 105 18.12 22.23 -2.57
N THR A 106 19.38 22.04 -2.21
CA THR A 106 20.28 23.10 -1.77
C THR A 106 21.32 23.37 -2.85
N PHE A 107 21.49 24.64 -3.22
CA PHE A 107 22.40 25.10 -4.27
C PHE A 107 23.44 26.06 -3.71
N LEU A 108 24.50 26.30 -4.48
CA LEU A 108 25.28 27.51 -4.31
C LEU A 108 24.49 28.70 -4.86
N GLY A 109 24.28 29.74 -4.04
CA GLY A 109 23.44 30.90 -4.39
C GLY A 109 23.82 31.56 -5.72
N LYS A 110 25.12 31.67 -6.00
CA LYS A 110 25.64 32.21 -7.26
C LYS A 110 25.21 31.40 -8.50
N ASP A 111 25.19 30.08 -8.40
CA ASP A 111 25.01 29.19 -9.56
C ASP A 111 23.52 29.13 -9.90
N VAL A 112 22.66 29.01 -8.89
CA VAL A 112 21.20 29.07 -9.09
C VAL A 112 20.76 30.45 -9.57
N TRP A 113 21.38 31.53 -9.09
CA TRP A 113 21.03 32.87 -9.58
C TRP A 113 21.43 33.07 -11.04
N GLN A 114 22.65 32.68 -11.43
CA GLN A 114 23.08 32.73 -12.83
C GLN A 114 22.17 31.90 -13.74
N TRP A 115 21.79 30.70 -13.28
CA TRP A 115 20.86 29.84 -14.00
C TRP A 115 19.49 30.49 -14.15
N MET A 116 18.93 31.09 -13.10
CA MET A 116 17.64 31.78 -13.15
C MET A 116 17.67 33.04 -14.04
N VAL A 117 18.77 33.80 -14.04
CA VAL A 117 18.96 34.94 -14.97
C VAL A 117 18.98 34.45 -16.41
N HIS A 118 19.77 33.41 -16.69
CA HIS A 118 19.88 32.82 -18.02
C HIS A 118 18.52 32.37 -18.56
N HIS A 119 17.71 31.76 -17.69
CA HIS A 119 16.37 31.27 -18.01
C HIS A 119 15.26 32.32 -17.88
N ARG A 120 15.61 33.59 -17.58
CA ARG A 120 14.68 34.72 -17.42
C ARG A 120 13.56 34.45 -16.39
N LEU A 121 13.92 33.82 -15.27
CA LEU A 121 13.00 33.51 -14.18
C LEU A 121 12.88 34.64 -13.15
N ILE A 122 13.79 35.60 -13.19
CA ILE A 122 13.83 36.75 -12.30
C ILE A 122 12.93 37.85 -12.88
N ASP A 123 12.11 38.46 -12.02
CA ASP A 123 11.13 39.50 -12.37
C ASP A 123 9.91 39.01 -13.19
N LEU A 124 9.59 37.71 -13.09
CA LEU A 124 8.32 37.18 -13.58
C LEU A 124 7.15 37.86 -12.86
N LYS A 125 6.44 38.75 -13.55
CA LYS A 125 5.12 39.22 -13.12
C LYS A 125 4.07 38.22 -13.59
N TYR A 126 3.14 37.87 -12.71
CA TYR A 126 2.01 37.01 -13.06
C TYR A 126 1.28 37.62 -14.27
N GLY A 127 1.37 36.97 -15.44
CA GLY A 127 0.74 37.42 -16.68
C GLY A 127 1.66 37.97 -17.78
N GLU A 128 2.96 38.21 -17.56
CA GLU A 128 3.87 38.68 -18.61
C GLU A 128 5.13 37.80 -18.76
N GLY A 129 5.42 37.37 -19.99
CA GLY A 129 6.75 36.88 -20.40
C GLY A 129 6.82 35.43 -20.89
N TYR A 130 6.40 35.20 -22.14
CA TYR A 130 6.70 34.01 -22.93
C TYR A 130 8.20 33.91 -23.23
N SER A 131 8.82 32.71 -23.17
CA SER A 131 10.23 32.46 -23.49
C SER A 131 10.37 31.20 -24.38
N PRO A 132 11.29 31.14 -25.36
CA PRO A 132 11.51 29.94 -26.19
C PRO A 132 11.93 28.68 -25.41
N SER A 133 12.50 28.83 -24.20
CA SER A 133 12.75 27.71 -23.28
C SER A 133 11.46 27.13 -22.69
N ARG A 134 10.38 27.93 -22.68
CA ARG A 134 9.02 27.51 -22.33
C ARG A 134 8.47 26.55 -23.38
N ASP A 135 8.84 26.62 -24.66
CA ASP A 135 8.34 25.67 -25.66
C ASP A 135 9.02 24.29 -25.54
N ARG A 136 10.30 24.24 -25.14
CA ARG A 136 10.97 22.96 -24.77
C ARG A 136 10.40 22.38 -23.48
N LEU A 137 10.20 23.21 -22.46
CA LEU A 137 9.55 22.80 -21.20
C LEU A 137 8.07 22.47 -21.40
N ILE A 138 7.32 23.18 -22.25
CA ILE A 138 5.94 22.86 -22.63
C ILE A 138 5.91 21.56 -23.43
N ALA A 139 6.87 21.30 -24.33
CA ALA A 139 6.95 20.02 -25.04
C ALA A 139 7.20 18.85 -24.06
N ILE A 140 8.07 19.03 -23.06
CA ILE A 140 8.29 18.06 -21.98
C ILE A 140 7.02 17.93 -21.12
N MET A 141 6.39 19.04 -20.73
CA MET A 141 5.13 19.07 -19.96
C MET A 141 3.91 18.57 -20.76
N SER A 142 3.96 18.54 -22.09
CA SER A 142 2.91 17.99 -22.95
C SER A 142 3.02 16.47 -23.02
N ALA A 143 4.25 15.94 -23.07
CA ALA A 143 4.53 14.53 -22.85
C ALA A 143 4.17 14.11 -21.41
N ASP A 144 4.40 14.97 -20.43
CA ASP A 144 4.11 14.71 -19.02
C ASP A 144 2.64 14.96 -18.64
N ARG A 145 1.89 15.82 -19.35
CA ARG A 145 0.42 15.95 -19.22
C ARG A 145 -0.31 14.75 -19.82
N ALA A 146 0.24 14.11 -20.84
CA ALA A 146 -0.25 12.82 -21.28
C ALA A 146 -0.05 11.74 -20.19
N SER A 147 1.01 11.87 -19.36
CA SER A 147 1.24 11.02 -18.17
C SER A 147 0.41 11.45 -16.94
N GLN A 148 0.14 12.74 -16.75
CA GLN A 148 -0.67 13.26 -15.63
C GLN A 148 -2.18 13.09 -15.82
N ASN A 149 -2.67 13.15 -17.06
CA ASN A 149 -4.04 12.73 -17.35
C ASN A 149 -4.24 11.23 -17.08
N ALA A 150 -3.17 10.42 -17.18
CA ALA A 150 -3.19 9.04 -16.70
C ALA A 150 -3.15 8.95 -15.16
N THR A 151 -2.52 9.88 -14.45
CA THR A 151 -2.57 9.92 -12.97
C THR A 151 -3.89 10.43 -12.39
N ASP A 152 -4.60 11.33 -13.06
CA ASP A 152 -5.94 11.78 -12.63
C ASP A 152 -7.00 10.69 -12.91
N HIS A 153 -6.91 9.99 -14.05
CA HIS A 153 -7.69 8.76 -14.29
C HIS A 153 -7.31 7.65 -13.30
N ASN A 154 -6.04 7.52 -12.92
CA ASN A 154 -5.63 6.60 -11.86
C ASN A 154 -6.11 7.02 -10.48
N GLY A 155 -6.26 8.32 -10.19
CA GLY A 155 -6.83 8.81 -8.93
C GLY A 155 -8.30 8.44 -8.78
N GLU A 156 -9.11 8.67 -9.81
CA GLU A 156 -10.51 8.21 -9.85
C GLU A 156 -10.61 6.68 -9.87
N HIS A 157 -9.71 5.99 -10.58
CA HIS A 157 -9.67 4.53 -10.60
C HIS A 157 -9.24 3.96 -9.25
N ILE A 158 -8.27 4.56 -8.55
CA ILE A 158 -7.85 4.17 -7.20
C ILE A 158 -8.97 4.43 -6.19
N GLN A 159 -9.70 5.55 -6.28
CA GLN A 159 -10.87 5.79 -5.43
C GLN A 159 -11.99 4.78 -5.70
N ASN A 160 -12.24 4.44 -6.96
CA ASN A 160 -13.20 3.41 -7.35
C ASN A 160 -12.77 2.01 -6.86
N LEU A 161 -11.50 1.64 -7.05
CA LEU A 161 -10.91 0.41 -6.52
C LEU A 161 -10.95 0.37 -5.00
N THR A 162 -10.68 1.48 -4.31
CA THR A 162 -10.77 1.57 -2.84
C THR A 162 -12.21 1.37 -2.37
N LYS A 163 -13.18 1.95 -3.08
CA LYS A 163 -14.60 1.74 -2.82
C LYS A 163 -15.04 0.30 -3.08
N GLN A 164 -14.55 -0.31 -4.18
CA GLN A 164 -14.81 -1.73 -4.48
C GLN A 164 -14.14 -2.66 -3.46
N ILE A 165 -12.94 -2.36 -3.00
CA ILE A 165 -12.26 -3.12 -1.94
C ILE A 165 -13.05 -3.01 -0.63
N ALA A 166 -13.55 -1.83 -0.27
CA ALA A 166 -14.39 -1.66 0.91
C ALA A 166 -15.70 -2.47 0.79
N GLU A 167 -16.37 -2.41 -0.36
CA GLU A 167 -17.60 -3.17 -0.63
C GLU A 167 -17.34 -4.69 -0.63
N LEU A 168 -16.26 -5.15 -1.26
CA LEU A 168 -15.86 -6.55 -1.27
C LEU A 168 -15.46 -7.04 0.12
N THR A 169 -14.80 -6.20 0.92
CA THR A 169 -14.44 -6.51 2.31
C THR A 169 -15.69 -6.66 3.16
N GLU A 170 -16.67 -5.78 3.01
CA GLU A 170 -17.95 -5.88 3.71
C GLU A 170 -18.73 -7.13 3.28
N ARG A 171 -18.75 -7.44 1.98
CA ARG A 171 -19.35 -8.69 1.46
C ARG A 171 -18.65 -9.94 1.97
N LEU A 172 -17.32 -9.92 2.06
CA LEU A 172 -16.54 -11.03 2.62
C LEU A 172 -16.86 -11.23 4.10
N GLN A 173 -16.85 -10.15 4.90
CA GLN A 173 -17.22 -10.24 6.32
C GLN A 173 -18.66 -10.74 6.51
N GLN A 174 -19.59 -10.32 5.64
CA GLN A 174 -20.96 -10.80 5.66
C GLN A 174 -21.05 -12.29 5.28
N ALA A 175 -20.33 -12.72 4.24
CA ALA A 175 -20.27 -14.11 3.83
C ALA A 175 -19.59 -15.00 4.89
N GLU A 176 -18.55 -14.52 5.57
CA GLU A 176 -17.89 -15.22 6.68
C GLU A 176 -18.86 -15.42 7.84
N LYS A 177 -19.62 -14.38 8.23
CA LYS A 177 -20.68 -14.50 9.24
C LYS A 177 -21.76 -15.49 8.82
N GLU A 178 -22.17 -15.46 7.55
CA GLU A 178 -23.17 -16.39 7.04
C GLU A 178 -22.65 -17.83 7.04
N ILE A 179 -21.38 -18.05 6.67
CA ILE A 179 -20.70 -19.34 6.77
C ILE A 179 -20.61 -19.80 8.22
N GLU A 180 -20.30 -18.91 9.17
CA GLU A 180 -20.23 -19.25 10.59
C GLU A 180 -21.60 -19.67 11.13
N ILE A 181 -22.67 -18.94 10.76
CA ILE A 181 -24.05 -19.31 11.06
C ILE A 181 -24.43 -20.65 10.41
N LEU A 182 -24.07 -20.86 9.14
CA LEU A 182 -24.34 -22.10 8.42
C LEU A 182 -23.54 -23.28 8.99
N LYS A 183 -22.30 -23.08 9.44
CA LYS A 183 -21.50 -24.10 10.14
C LYS A 183 -22.12 -24.45 11.49
N ALA A 184 -22.54 -23.45 12.27
CA ALA A 184 -23.25 -23.66 13.53
C ALA A 184 -24.61 -24.37 13.33
N ARG A 185 -25.29 -24.08 12.21
CA ARG A 185 -26.52 -24.78 11.84
C ARG A 185 -26.24 -26.19 11.31
N ALA A 186 -25.14 -26.40 10.60
CA ALA A 186 -24.73 -27.69 10.07
C ALA A 186 -24.32 -28.65 11.19
N THR A 187 -23.65 -28.18 12.26
CA THR A 187 -23.42 -29.00 13.46
C THR A 187 -24.73 -29.39 14.12
N HIS A 188 -25.71 -28.48 14.20
CA HIS A 188 -27.05 -28.80 14.69
C HIS A 188 -27.77 -29.87 13.84
N PHE A 189 -27.67 -29.79 12.51
CA PHE A 189 -28.18 -30.84 11.60
C PHE A 189 -27.38 -32.16 11.70
N ARG A 190 -26.08 -32.10 11.97
CA ARG A 190 -25.21 -33.29 12.12
C ARG A 190 -25.54 -34.08 13.39
N HIS A 191 -26.09 -33.42 14.42
CA HIS A 191 -26.36 -34.02 15.74
C HIS A 191 -27.86 -34.05 16.09
N MET A 192 -28.72 -34.45 15.14
CA MET A 192 -30.18 -34.55 15.38
C MET A 192 -30.57 -35.54 16.49
N THR A 193 -29.67 -36.45 16.88
CA THR A 193 -29.86 -37.37 18.01
C THR A 193 -28.57 -37.49 18.82
N PRO A 194 -28.63 -37.83 20.12
CA PRO A 194 -27.43 -38.04 20.95
C PRO A 194 -26.47 -39.09 20.39
N LEU A 195 -26.97 -40.05 19.58
CA LEU A 195 -26.13 -41.07 18.96
C LEU A 195 -25.34 -40.53 17.75
N LEU A 196 -25.93 -39.60 16.99
CA LEU A 196 -25.24 -38.93 15.88
C LEU A 196 -24.21 -37.90 16.35
N GLU A 197 -24.45 -37.29 17.51
CA GLU A 197 -23.44 -36.49 18.23
C GLU A 197 -22.24 -37.35 18.61
N LEU A 198 -22.49 -38.51 19.23
CA LEU A 198 -21.45 -39.46 19.60
C LEU A 198 -20.65 -39.96 18.38
N VAL A 199 -21.31 -40.26 17.26
CA VAL A 199 -20.63 -40.63 16.00
C VAL A 199 -19.66 -39.54 15.53
N ALA A 200 -20.06 -38.27 15.62
CA ALA A 200 -19.22 -37.17 15.18
C ALA A 200 -18.04 -36.91 16.13
N GLU A 201 -18.24 -37.04 17.44
CA GLU A 201 -17.15 -36.95 18.41
C GLU A 201 -16.11 -38.07 18.21
N VAL A 202 -16.56 -39.28 17.87
CA VAL A 202 -15.67 -40.39 17.50
C VAL A 202 -14.89 -40.05 16.22
N GLN A 203 -15.57 -39.45 15.22
CA GLN A 203 -14.95 -38.96 13.99
C GLN A 203 -13.85 -37.93 14.26
N ASP A 204 -14.16 -36.86 15.00
CA ASP A 204 -13.19 -35.79 15.24
C ASP A 204 -12.02 -36.28 16.12
N ARG A 205 -12.27 -37.21 17.07
CA ARG A 205 -11.25 -37.74 17.98
C ARG A 205 -10.22 -38.65 17.30
N TYR A 206 -10.68 -39.56 16.43
CA TYR A 206 -9.81 -40.59 15.84
C TYR A 206 -9.49 -40.33 14.36
N TRP A 207 -10.28 -39.48 13.70
CA TRP A 207 -10.20 -39.19 12.27
C TRP A 207 -10.29 -37.68 11.96
N GLY A 208 -9.93 -36.83 12.92
CA GLY A 208 -9.87 -35.37 12.77
C GLY A 208 -8.66 -34.90 11.94
N GLU A 209 -8.15 -33.70 12.21
CA GLU A 209 -7.15 -33.01 11.38
C GLU A 209 -5.82 -33.77 11.18
N ASN A 210 -5.49 -34.71 12.06
CA ASN A 210 -4.23 -35.47 12.04
C ASN A 210 -4.34 -36.86 11.39
N TRP A 211 -5.49 -37.20 10.81
CA TRP A 211 -5.67 -38.51 10.17
C TRP A 211 -5.29 -38.49 8.69
N ASP A 212 -4.46 -39.46 8.28
CA ASP A 212 -4.07 -39.68 6.90
C ASP A 212 -4.38 -41.14 6.51
N GLN A 213 -5.20 -41.32 5.47
CA GLN A 213 -5.54 -42.66 4.96
C GLN A 213 -4.32 -43.47 4.53
N SER A 214 -3.25 -42.80 4.11
CA SER A 214 -2.02 -43.42 3.62
C SER A 214 -0.99 -43.73 4.71
N ASP A 215 -1.19 -43.19 5.92
CA ASP A 215 -0.31 -43.41 7.07
C ASP A 215 -0.94 -44.39 8.08
N PRO A 216 -0.42 -45.64 8.17
CA PRO A 216 -0.90 -46.63 9.14
C PRO A 216 -0.80 -46.18 10.59
N ASP A 217 0.14 -45.29 10.92
CA ASP A 217 0.40 -44.82 12.29
C ASP A 217 -0.67 -43.83 12.77
N THR A 218 -1.44 -43.26 11.84
CA THR A 218 -2.60 -42.40 12.16
C THR A 218 -3.89 -43.19 12.37
N ASN A 219 -3.87 -44.52 12.19
CA ASN A 219 -5.05 -45.36 12.24
C ASN A 219 -5.22 -46.02 13.62
N THR A 220 -6.30 -45.68 14.33
CA THR A 220 -6.55 -46.24 15.66
C THR A 220 -7.18 -47.64 15.59
N ARG A 221 -6.82 -48.53 16.53
CA ARG A 221 -7.40 -49.87 16.61
C ARG A 221 -8.89 -49.79 16.96
N GLN A 222 -9.69 -50.61 16.29
CA GLN A 222 -11.14 -50.63 16.48
C GLN A 222 -11.55 -50.95 17.93
N ASP A 223 -10.80 -51.83 18.62
CA ASP A 223 -11.08 -52.21 20.01
C ASP A 223 -11.02 -50.99 20.95
N ASP A 224 -10.01 -50.12 20.77
CA ASP A 224 -9.80 -48.92 21.59
C ASP A 224 -10.94 -47.91 21.39
N ILE A 225 -11.42 -47.80 20.14
CA ILE A 225 -12.56 -46.95 19.79
C ILE A 225 -13.84 -47.47 20.44
N VAL A 226 -14.10 -48.78 20.36
CA VAL A 226 -15.29 -49.42 20.95
C VAL A 226 -15.27 -49.33 22.47
N GLU A 227 -14.11 -49.53 23.11
CA GLU A 227 -13.96 -49.39 24.56
C GLU A 227 -14.27 -47.97 25.01
N TRP A 228 -13.77 -46.97 24.28
CA TRP A 228 -14.07 -45.57 24.56
C TRP A 228 -15.58 -45.24 24.42
N ILE A 229 -16.23 -45.74 23.36
CA ILE A 229 -17.68 -45.54 23.16
C ILE A 229 -18.51 -46.21 24.27
N LYS A 230 -18.08 -47.38 24.78
CA LYS A 230 -18.78 -48.09 25.88
C LYS A 230 -18.75 -47.28 27.20
N ALA A 231 -17.77 -46.42 27.39
CA ALA A 231 -17.71 -45.52 28.54
C ALA A 231 -18.71 -44.35 28.42
N ASP A 232 -19.22 -44.06 27.20
CA ASP A 232 -20.14 -42.94 26.97
C ASP A 232 -21.59 -43.29 27.36
N PRO A 233 -22.25 -42.47 28.21
CA PRO A 233 -23.65 -42.70 28.60
C PRO A 233 -24.64 -42.80 27.43
N ARG A 234 -24.35 -42.16 26.30
CA ARG A 234 -25.21 -42.14 25.09
C ARG A 234 -25.19 -43.47 24.34
N CYS A 235 -24.16 -44.30 24.53
CA CYS A 235 -24.10 -45.66 23.99
C CYS A 235 -25.26 -46.54 24.53
N GLY A 236 -25.80 -46.22 25.70
CA GLY A 236 -26.91 -46.92 26.33
C GLY A 236 -26.53 -48.30 26.88
N LYS A 237 -27.48 -48.92 27.57
CA LYS A 237 -27.28 -50.17 28.30
C LYS A 237 -28.01 -51.36 27.66
N ASN A 238 -27.47 -52.56 27.82
CA ASN A 238 -28.11 -53.81 27.47
C ASN A 238 -29.19 -54.20 28.50
N ASN A 239 -29.88 -55.32 28.27
CA ASN A 239 -30.93 -55.83 29.18
C ASN A 239 -30.43 -56.21 30.59
N LYS A 240 -29.10 -56.23 30.81
CA LYS A 240 -28.45 -56.51 32.09
C LYS A 240 -27.95 -55.22 32.79
N GLY A 241 -28.16 -54.05 32.19
CA GLY A 241 -27.72 -52.77 32.75
C GLY A 241 -26.26 -52.41 32.47
N GLU A 242 -25.56 -53.17 31.63
CA GLU A 242 -24.16 -52.94 31.23
C GLU A 242 -24.10 -52.16 29.90
N PRO A 243 -23.00 -51.46 29.58
CA PRO A 243 -22.84 -50.78 28.29
C PRO A 243 -23.09 -51.70 27.09
N SER A 244 -23.86 -51.22 26.11
CA SER A 244 -24.24 -52.01 24.94
C SER A 244 -23.11 -52.09 23.91
N GLU A 245 -22.41 -53.23 23.91
CA GLU A 245 -21.33 -53.53 22.96
C GLU A 245 -21.75 -53.40 21.50
N LYS A 246 -22.92 -53.96 21.14
CA LYS A 246 -23.47 -53.86 19.77
C LYS A 246 -23.70 -52.42 19.33
N ARG A 247 -24.11 -51.54 20.25
CA ARG A 247 -24.33 -50.11 19.92
C ARG A 247 -23.00 -49.38 19.76
N ALA A 248 -22.00 -49.71 20.58
CA ALA A 248 -20.66 -49.18 20.45
C ALA A 248 -20.00 -49.57 19.12
N GLU A 249 -20.11 -50.84 18.73
CA GLU A 249 -19.64 -51.33 17.42
C GLU A 249 -20.31 -50.60 16.26
N MET A 250 -21.64 -50.43 16.31
CA MET A 250 -22.38 -49.73 15.26
C MET A 250 -21.94 -48.26 15.15
N VAL A 251 -21.73 -47.57 16.27
CA VAL A 251 -21.22 -46.19 16.28
C VAL A 251 -19.81 -46.12 15.68
N ALA A 252 -18.91 -47.04 16.06
CA ALA A 252 -17.55 -47.09 15.52
C ALA A 252 -17.53 -47.33 14.00
N ILE A 253 -18.41 -48.22 13.50
CA ILE A 253 -18.54 -48.50 12.07
C ILE A 253 -19.07 -47.28 11.30
N VAL A 254 -20.12 -46.63 11.82
CA VAL A 254 -20.72 -45.45 11.17
C VAL A 254 -19.78 -44.24 11.21
N ALA A 255 -18.96 -44.11 12.26
CA ALA A 255 -17.98 -43.05 12.40
C ALA A 255 -16.82 -43.18 11.39
N LYS A 256 -16.44 -44.39 10.99
CA LYS A 256 -15.29 -44.60 10.10
C LYS A 256 -15.42 -43.82 8.77
N PRO A 257 -14.41 -43.04 8.34
CA PRO A 257 -14.44 -42.33 7.07
C PRO A 257 -14.66 -43.25 5.87
N ILE A 258 -15.49 -42.82 4.91
CA ILE A 258 -15.70 -43.55 3.65
C ILE A 258 -14.44 -43.40 2.80
N THR A 259 -13.61 -44.45 2.74
CA THR A 259 -12.48 -44.51 1.82
C THR A 259 -13.00 -44.68 0.39
N ARG A 260 -13.00 -43.62 -0.42
CA ARG A 260 -13.19 -43.78 -1.87
C ARG A 260 -11.98 -44.52 -2.41
N SER A 261 -12.16 -45.73 -2.92
CA SER A 261 -11.17 -46.32 -3.82
C SER A 261 -10.99 -45.36 -5.02
N PRO A 262 -9.78 -45.18 -5.57
CA PRO A 262 -9.62 -44.42 -6.80
C PRO A 262 -10.55 -45.03 -7.85
N SER A 263 -11.44 -44.18 -8.37
CA SER A 263 -12.29 -44.52 -9.50
C SER A 263 -11.41 -45.06 -10.62
N ASN A 264 -11.70 -46.27 -11.10
CA ASN A 264 -11.23 -46.71 -12.40
C ASN A 264 -11.84 -45.76 -13.45
N SER A 265 -11.18 -44.64 -13.71
CA SER A 265 -11.47 -43.80 -14.85
C SER A 265 -11.10 -44.60 -16.11
N PRO A 266 -11.99 -44.74 -17.11
CA PRO A 266 -11.61 -45.28 -18.41
C PRO A 266 -10.54 -44.37 -19.04
N PRO A 267 -9.64 -44.91 -19.87
CA PRO A 267 -8.67 -44.08 -20.59
C PRO A 267 -9.43 -43.09 -21.49
N GLU A 268 -9.06 -41.81 -21.40
CA GLU A 268 -9.61 -40.76 -22.25
C GLU A 268 -9.35 -41.06 -23.74
N PRO A 269 -10.33 -40.79 -24.63
CA PRO A 269 -10.16 -40.91 -26.07
C PRO A 269 -9.29 -39.79 -26.67
#